data_AF-B7K3X4-F1
#
_entry.id   AF-B7K3X4-F1
#
_cell.length_a   1.000
_cell.length_b   1.000
_cell.length_c   1.000
_cell.angle_alpha   90.00
_cell.angle_beta   90.00
_cell.angle_gamma   90.00
#
_symmetry.space_group_name_H-M   'P 1'
#
loop_
_entity.id
_entity.type
_entity.pdbx_description
1 polymer ?
#
loop_
_entity_poly.entity_id
_entity_poly.type
_entity_poly.pdbx_seq_one_letter_code
_entity_poly.pdbx_strand_id
1 'polypeptide(L)'
;MMSTISLNATNFIFDMKAISLFSGGGIGDLALGQAGFKVVVANEILEDRAEVFRYNYPDTNMIIGQIIKNISEILDTTNKILK
;
A
#
# COMPACT_ATOMS: atom_id res chain seq x y z
N MET A 1 40.89 -18.23 3.12
CA MET A 1 40.12 -17.64 4.23
C MET A 1 39.45 -16.36 3.73
N MET A 2 38.33 -16.52 3.02
CA MET A 2 37.36 -15.44 2.79
C MET A 2 36.07 -16.05 3.32
N SER A 3 35.73 -15.75 4.56
CA SER A 3 34.42 -16.06 5.10
C SER A 3 33.44 -15.15 4.38
N THR A 4 32.78 -15.67 3.34
CA THR A 4 31.57 -15.04 2.81
C THR A 4 30.60 -15.00 3.97
N ILE A 5 30.43 -13.82 4.57
CA ILE A 5 29.35 -13.58 5.50
C ILE A 5 28.09 -13.81 4.67
N SER A 6 27.47 -14.98 4.83
CA SER A 6 26.09 -15.21 4.43
C SER A 6 25.27 -14.25 5.29
N LEU A 7 25.03 -13.04 4.79
CA LEU A 7 23.96 -12.20 5.31
C LEU A 7 22.69 -12.99 5.04
N ASN A 8 22.26 -13.75 6.06
CA ASN A 8 20.89 -14.21 6.18
C ASN A 8 20.03 -12.96 6.20
N ALA A 9 19.62 -12.50 5.02
CA ALA A 9 18.71 -11.38 4.79
C ALA A 9 17.27 -11.71 5.24
N THR A 10 17.12 -12.62 6.19
CA THR A 10 15.84 -13.25 6.56
C THR A 10 15.18 -12.65 7.80
N ASN A 11 15.80 -11.73 8.54
CA ASN A 11 15.25 -11.34 9.86
C ASN A 11 14.97 -9.84 10.08
N PHE A 12 14.98 -9.00 9.04
CA PHE A 12 14.34 -7.68 9.10
C PHE A 12 13.53 -7.42 7.82
N ILE A 13 12.57 -8.30 7.54
CA ILE A 13 11.43 -7.89 6.71
C ILE A 13 10.57 -7.03 7.63
N PHE A 14 10.89 -5.75 7.73
CA PHE A 14 9.95 -4.79 8.31
C PHE A 14 8.68 -4.87 7.48
N ASP A 15 7.54 -5.20 8.10
CA ASP A 15 6.21 -5.14 7.47
C ASP A 15 5.87 -3.67 7.19
N MET A 16 6.51 -3.12 6.16
CA MET A 16 6.46 -1.72 5.79
C MET A 16 5.09 -1.44 5.17
N LYS A 17 4.17 -0.94 5.99
CA LYS A 17 2.83 -0.55 5.53
C LYS A 17 2.88 0.81 4.82
N ALA A 18 2.12 0.94 3.74
CA ALA A 18 2.03 2.16 2.95
C ALA A 18 0.56 2.58 2.72
N ILE A 19 0.38 3.88 2.52
CA ILE A 19 -0.88 4.47 2.03
C ILE A 19 -0.60 5.03 0.63
N SER A 20 -1.44 4.68 -0.34
CA SER A 20 -1.32 5.14 -1.73
C SER A 20 -2.37 6.21 -2.03
N LEU A 21 -1.93 7.44 -2.32
CA LEU A 21 -2.81 8.57 -2.61
C LEU A 21 -2.70 8.92 -4.09
N PHE A 22 -3.83 9.24 -4.72
CA PHE A 22 -3.91 9.45 -6.18
C PHE A 22 -3.45 8.19 -6.93
N SER A 23 -3.92 7.02 -6.47
CA SER A 23 -3.35 5.72 -6.81
C SER A 23 -3.63 5.28 -8.27
N GLY A 24 -4.56 5.93 -8.96
CA GLY A 24 -4.97 5.53 -10.30
C GLY A 24 -5.39 4.06 -10.33
N GLY A 25 -4.89 3.31 -11.32
CA GLY A 25 -5.11 1.86 -11.42
C GLY A 25 -4.09 1.00 -10.66
N GLY A 26 -3.12 1.62 -9.96
CA GLY A 26 -2.16 0.91 -9.10
C GLY A 26 -0.80 0.56 -9.73
N ILE A 27 -0.39 1.19 -10.83
CA ILE A 27 0.93 0.93 -11.45
C ILE A 27 2.10 1.24 -10.50
N GLY A 28 1.99 2.31 -9.70
CA GLY A 28 3.01 2.67 -8.70
C GLY A 28 3.05 1.67 -7.54
N ASP A 29 1.89 1.16 -7.16
CA ASP A 29 1.71 0.19 -6.09
C ASP A 29 2.32 -1.17 -6.43
N LEU A 30 2.40 -1.52 -7.72
CA LEU A 30 3.18 -2.68 -8.18
C LEU A 30 4.64 -2.55 -7.77
N ALA A 31 5.25 -1.39 -7.98
CA ALA A 31 6.63 -1.14 -7.59
C ALA A 31 6.82 -1.11 -6.07
N LEU A 32 5.85 -0.56 -5.31
CA LEU A 32 5.85 -0.61 -3.86
C LEU A 32 5.83 -2.06 -3.34
N GLY A 33 4.98 -2.90 -3.91
CA GLY A 33 4.93 -4.33 -3.59
C GLY A 33 6.25 -5.04 -3.87
N GLN A 34 6.88 -4.77 -5.02
CA GLN A 34 8.21 -5.32 -5.36
C GLN A 34 9.31 -4.82 -4.42
N ALA A 35 9.18 -3.61 -3.88
CA ALA A 35 10.10 -3.04 -2.89
C ALA A 35 9.82 -3.52 -1.45
N GLY A 36 8.85 -4.42 -1.23
CA GLY A 36 8.53 -5.01 0.07
C GLY A 36 7.54 -4.20 0.91
N PHE A 37 6.84 -3.22 0.32
CA PHE A 37 5.79 -2.48 1.00
C PHE A 37 4.43 -3.16 0.83
N LYS A 38 3.61 -3.12 1.89
CA LYS A 38 2.21 -3.52 1.86
C LYS A 38 1.32 -2.29 1.82
N VAL A 39 0.68 -2.01 0.68
CA VAL A 39 -0.30 -0.92 0.57
C VAL A 39 -1.59 -1.34 1.28
N VAL A 40 -1.87 -0.73 2.44
CA VAL A 40 -3.01 -1.12 3.29
C VAL A 40 -4.25 -0.27 3.06
N VAL A 41 -4.05 0.97 2.59
CA VAL A 41 -5.11 1.92 2.24
C VAL A 41 -4.72 2.60 0.94
N ALA A 42 -5.68 2.80 0.04
CA ALA A 42 -5.51 3.56 -1.18
C ALA A 42 -6.66 4.56 -1.38
N ASN A 43 -6.39 5.68 -2.05
CA ASN A 43 -7.40 6.66 -2.44
C ASN A 43 -7.24 7.09 -3.90
N GLU A 44 -8.36 7.09 -4.60
CA GLU A 44 -8.48 7.57 -5.97
C GLU A 44 -9.83 8.27 -6.16
N ILE A 45 -9.86 9.36 -6.94
CA ILE A 45 -11.07 10.17 -7.12
C ILE A 45 -11.97 9.59 -8.23
N LEU A 46 -11.38 8.93 -9.23
CA LEU A 46 -12.11 8.36 -10.36
C LEU A 46 -12.48 6.90 -10.10
N GLU A 47 -13.78 6.60 -10.07
CA GLU A 47 -14.33 5.29 -9.76
C GLU A 47 -13.79 4.18 -10.68
N ASP A 48 -13.82 4.37 -12.00
CA ASP A 48 -13.29 3.39 -12.97
C ASP A 48 -11.83 3.01 -12.69
N ARG A 49 -11.00 3.97 -12.27
CA ARG A 49 -9.59 3.72 -11.92
C ARG A 49 -9.50 2.96 -10.60
N ALA A 50 -10.35 3.33 -9.64
CA ALA A 50 -10.41 2.68 -8.35
C ALA A 50 -10.87 1.22 -8.43
N GLU A 51 -11.77 0.89 -9.36
CA GLU A 51 -12.18 -0.48 -9.62
C GLU A 51 -11.03 -1.33 -10.19
N VAL A 52 -10.26 -0.79 -11.14
CA VAL A 52 -9.05 -1.44 -11.65
C VAL A 52 -8.04 -1.69 -10.53
N PHE A 53 -7.81 -0.69 -9.68
CA PHE A 53 -6.94 -0.84 -8.52
C PHE A 53 -7.46 -1.94 -7.58
N ARG A 54 -8.75 -1.92 -7.22
CA ARG A 54 -9.36 -2.91 -6.31
C ARG A 54 -9.28 -4.33 -6.87
N TYR A 55 -9.42 -4.49 -8.19
CA TYR A 55 -9.23 -5.77 -8.86
C TYR A 55 -7.79 -6.30 -8.70
N ASN A 56 -6.79 -5.42 -8.86
CA ASN A 56 -5.36 -5.79 -8.74
C ASN A 56 -4.91 -5.99 -7.28
N TYR A 57 -5.50 -5.24 -6.34
CA TYR A 57 -5.12 -5.19 -4.92
C TYR A 57 -6.35 -5.39 -4.00
N PRO A 58 -6.96 -6.59 -3.99
CA PRO A 58 -8.21 -6.84 -3.27
C PRO A 58 -8.09 -6.71 -1.74
N ASP A 59 -6.87 -6.86 -1.19
CA ASP A 59 -6.60 -6.74 0.24
C ASP A 59 -6.36 -5.29 0.70
N THR A 60 -6.30 -4.33 -0.23
CA THR A 60 -6.13 -2.91 0.07
C THR A 60 -7.48 -2.24 0.30
N ASN A 61 -7.59 -1.44 1.37
CA ASN A 61 -8.79 -0.66 1.64
C ASN A 61 -8.85 0.53 0.68
N MET A 62 -9.61 0.38 -0.40
CA MET A 62 -9.77 1.41 -1.42
C MET A 62 -10.89 2.39 -1.08
N ILE A 63 -10.53 3.66 -0.86
CA ILE A 63 -11.45 4.76 -0.54
C ILE A 63 -11.62 5.63 -1.79
N ILE A 64 -12.84 5.72 -2.31
CA ILE A 64 -13.13 6.47 -3.54
C ILE A 64 -13.55 7.90 -3.19
N GLY A 65 -13.02 8.87 -3.92
CA GLY A 65 -13.45 10.27 -3.84
C GLY A 65 -12.35 11.24 -3.44
N GLN A 66 -12.73 12.50 -3.24
CA GLN A 66 -11.80 13.59 -2.95
C GLN A 66 -11.07 13.38 -1.63
N ILE A 67 -9.74 13.43 -1.67
CA ILE A 67 -8.90 13.28 -0.49
C ILE A 67 -9.32 14.20 0.66
N ILE A 68 -9.58 15.49 0.40
CA ILE A 68 -9.95 16.49 1.43
C ILE A 68 -11.18 16.06 2.23
N LYS A 69 -12.17 15.42 1.59
CA LYS A 69 -13.38 14.92 2.25
C LYS A 69 -13.14 13.61 2.99
N ASN A 70 -12.15 12.84 2.55
CA ASN A 70 -11.88 11.48 3.01
C ASN A 70 -10.69 11.37 3.98
N ILE A 71 -10.06 12.48 4.40
CA ILE A 71 -8.92 12.46 5.33
C ILE A 71 -9.23 11.67 6.60
N SER A 72 -10.39 11.90 7.23
CA SER A 72 -10.76 11.17 8.45
C SER A 72 -10.86 9.67 8.21
N GLU A 73 -11.54 9.26 7.13
CA GLU A 73 -11.70 7.85 6.78
C GLU A 73 -10.36 7.17 6.49
N ILE A 74 -9.47 7.83 5.75
CA ILE A 74 -8.11 7.34 5.47
C ILE A 74 -7.35 7.12 6.79
N LEU A 75 -7.36 8.11 7.69
CA LEU A 75 -6.66 8.04 8.97
C LEU A 75 -7.27 6.97 9.89
N ASP A 76 -8.59 6.93 10.01
CA ASP A 76 -9.29 5.98 10.86
C ASP A 76 -9.10 4.54 10.39
N THR A 77 -9.16 4.31 9.07
CA THR A 77 -8.93 2.99 8.46
C THR A 77 -7.48 2.57 8.66
N THR A 78 -6.53 3.47 8.42
CA THR A 78 -5.10 3.20 8.66
C THR A 78 -4.86 2.84 10.13
N ASN A 79 -5.37 3.64 11.06
CA ASN A 79 -5.18 3.42 12.49
C ASN A 79 -5.78 2.10 12.97
N LYS A 80 -6.90 1.63 12.39
CA LYS A 80 -7.46 0.31 12.69
C LYS A 80 -6.55 -0.84 12.25
N ILE A 81 -5.78 -0.66 11.16
CA ILE A 81 -4.87 -1.68 10.61
C ILE A 81 -3.50 -1.67 11.31
N LEU A 82 -3.11 -0.55 11.92
CA LEU A 82 -1.83 -0.40 12.62
C LEU A 82 -1.88 -0.81 14.09
N LYS A 83 -3.07 -0.85 14.70
CA LYS A 83 -3.29 -1.39 16.05
C LYS A 83 -3.24 -2.91 16.05
#